data_AF-A0A2D4SNI1-F1
#
_entry.id   AF-A0A2D4SNI1-F1
#
_cell.length_a   1.000
_cell.length_b   1.000
_cell.length_c   1.000
_cell.angle_alpha   90.00
_cell.angle_beta   90.00
_cell.angle_gamma   90.00
#
_symmetry.space_group_name_H-M   'P 1'
#
loop_
_entity.id
_entity.type
_entity.pdbx_description
1 polymer ?
#
loop_
_entity_poly.entity_id
_entity_poly.type
_entity_poly.pdbx_seq_one_letter_code
_entity_poly.pdbx_strand_id
1 'polypeptide(L)'
;MSNFFRSLFESSTRHPFSGRPELKYFANRITIYRSSGDIVAQPELIWKSGSKNGLIHSILAFSGRELPASEVIIFLNEQDYSRISRAWYAQCLDIISPLYFSLIRDRNIAQRFDTNVRFGFSPDGHNGLQLELQENEFAIGLFDNRHKETEESLPLVDIKAHIAAQSDTFQDLGVLYNDQIAWTLGAHPLDTKRMEKLQIPCALQISQNEHGELSFRTNPAYEYLGLRPVPNFLNRRQLVYRDRILMTFLFETYELNRRTLDKSMMLNVATETLQLSLSNIQLQKSGFLFQKNRFSQWMEGYNLYLHRGYEVNTNKEKALAVFRVQGASIYFKSLRPPCFVDDMILAANKEIELKNGMQINSSGLLFSFHAHPFATQKNWPYLGEVRLEPTSIKLSYGASYKIGRDQKCEIPLPNGNDNSNIVWRPEFVQQERLPFRDSSVSKSSISTYSIMVGPEHALLDLKGDPSLCILQKKYPAFIRRGEQVLSLSTPNRKKSILSGDEILVGNQVFGVYFHKTPIWKQAESILLETPLYRALIS
;
A
#
# COMPACT_ATOMS: atom_id res chain seq x y z
N MET A 1 -16.40 -34.34 -0.50
CA MET A 1 -16.26 -33.16 0.39
C MET A 1 -17.56 -32.42 0.69
N SER A 2 -18.67 -32.56 -0.07
CA SER A 2 -19.90 -31.78 0.18
C SER A 2 -20.81 -32.31 1.32
N ASN A 3 -20.69 -33.59 1.72
CA ASN A 3 -21.55 -34.16 2.78
C ASN A 3 -21.06 -33.87 4.21
N PHE A 4 -19.76 -33.60 4.41
CA PHE A 4 -19.20 -33.28 5.73
C PHE A 4 -19.63 -31.89 6.22
N PHE A 5 -19.80 -30.93 5.31
CA PHE A 5 -20.31 -29.61 5.64
C PHE A 5 -21.82 -29.62 5.94
N ARG A 6 -22.60 -30.50 5.30
CA ARG A 6 -24.06 -30.55 5.53
C ARG A 6 -24.43 -31.08 6.92
N SER A 7 -23.70 -32.06 7.47
CA SER A 7 -23.96 -32.61 8.81
C SER A 7 -23.44 -31.74 9.96
N LEU A 8 -22.75 -30.63 9.67
CA LEU A 8 -22.30 -29.66 10.67
C LEU A 8 -23.40 -28.67 11.09
N PHE A 9 -24.45 -28.48 10.28
CA PHE A 9 -25.47 -27.43 10.48
C PHE A 9 -26.83 -27.89 11.02
N GLU A 10 -26.98 -29.16 11.44
CA GLU A 10 -28.28 -29.70 11.92
C GLU A 10 -28.52 -29.60 13.45
N SER A 11 -27.91 -28.67 14.17
CA SER A 11 -28.26 -28.47 15.60
C SER A 11 -28.07 -27.03 16.09
N SER A 12 -29.16 -26.46 16.64
CA SER A 12 -29.22 -25.33 17.60
C SER A 12 -28.69 -23.95 17.21
N THR A 13 -28.29 -23.68 15.97
CA THR A 13 -27.84 -22.34 15.55
C THR A 13 -28.95 -21.56 14.84
N ARG A 14 -29.33 -20.38 15.39
CA ARG A 14 -30.23 -19.41 14.73
C ARG A 14 -29.41 -18.33 14.04
N HIS A 15 -29.75 -17.98 12.81
CA HIS A 15 -29.21 -16.81 12.12
C HIS A 15 -30.20 -15.64 12.22
N PRO A 16 -29.86 -14.56 12.96
CA PRO A 16 -30.81 -13.51 13.37
C PRO A 16 -31.39 -12.66 12.22
N PHE A 17 -30.87 -12.80 10.99
CA PHE A 17 -31.29 -12.01 9.82
C PHE A 17 -31.74 -12.84 8.63
N SER A 18 -32.18 -14.09 8.88
CA SER A 18 -32.82 -14.88 7.83
C SER A 18 -34.04 -14.12 7.28
N GLY A 19 -33.95 -13.66 6.03
CA GLY A 19 -34.97 -12.83 5.37
C GLY A 19 -34.63 -11.35 5.17
N ARG A 20 -33.48 -10.86 5.68
CA ARG A 20 -32.97 -9.50 5.45
C ARG A 20 -31.72 -9.52 4.57
N PRO A 21 -31.85 -9.66 3.23
CA PRO A 21 -30.71 -9.77 2.32
C PRO A 21 -29.74 -8.58 2.40
N GLU A 22 -30.22 -7.40 2.78
CA GLU A 22 -29.44 -6.19 3.03
C GLU A 22 -28.46 -6.34 4.21
N LEU A 23 -28.75 -7.24 5.16
CA LEU A 23 -27.91 -7.52 6.33
C LEU A 23 -27.04 -8.77 6.15
N LYS A 24 -27.02 -9.38 4.96
CA LYS A 24 -26.30 -10.64 4.70
C LYS A 24 -24.82 -10.59 5.11
N TYR A 25 -24.16 -9.44 4.97
CA TYR A 25 -22.78 -9.24 5.44
C TYR A 25 -22.66 -9.50 6.94
N PHE A 26 -23.47 -8.81 7.75
CA PHE A 26 -23.46 -8.93 9.21
C PHE A 26 -23.99 -10.30 9.68
N ALA A 27 -25.00 -10.83 8.98
CA ALA A 27 -25.61 -12.12 9.29
C ALA A 27 -24.64 -13.29 9.20
N ASN A 28 -23.72 -13.27 8.24
CA ASN A 28 -22.72 -14.32 8.08
C ASN A 28 -21.59 -14.25 9.11
N ARG A 29 -21.54 -13.17 9.91
CA ARG A 29 -20.50 -12.92 10.91
C ARG A 29 -20.97 -13.16 12.33
N ILE A 30 -22.28 -13.23 12.56
CA ILE A 30 -22.91 -13.44 13.86
C ILE A 30 -23.53 -14.83 13.90
N THR A 31 -23.18 -15.60 14.92
CA THR A 31 -23.81 -16.90 15.20
C THR A 31 -24.39 -16.88 16.60
N ILE A 32 -25.67 -17.22 16.74
CA ILE A 32 -26.33 -17.38 18.03
C ILE A 32 -26.12 -18.81 18.53
N TYR A 33 -25.70 -18.92 19.79
CA TYR A 33 -25.47 -20.16 20.49
C TYR A 33 -26.37 -20.23 21.73
N ARG A 34 -26.85 -21.43 22.03
CA ARG A 34 -27.47 -21.74 23.31
C ARG A 34 -26.45 -22.40 24.23
N SER A 35 -26.35 -21.88 25.43
CA SER A 35 -25.48 -22.40 26.47
C SER A 35 -26.17 -23.52 27.27
N SER A 36 -25.40 -24.50 27.74
CA SER A 36 -25.88 -25.54 28.67
C SER A 36 -26.03 -25.04 30.12
N GLY A 37 -25.66 -23.79 30.40
CA GLY A 37 -25.74 -23.18 31.72
C GLY A 37 -25.45 -21.67 31.69
N ASP A 38 -25.40 -21.09 32.88
CA ASP A 38 -25.19 -19.67 33.10
C ASP A 38 -23.76 -19.24 32.71
N ILE A 39 -23.64 -18.55 31.57
CA ILE A 39 -22.37 -18.08 31.02
C ILE A 39 -21.71 -16.98 31.85
N VAL A 40 -22.49 -16.26 32.67
CA VAL A 40 -21.92 -15.26 33.60
C VAL A 40 -21.38 -15.97 34.83
N ALA A 41 -22.01 -17.05 35.30
CA ALA A 41 -21.42 -17.87 36.35
C ALA A 41 -20.21 -18.70 35.86
N GLN A 42 -20.22 -19.12 34.58
CA GLN A 42 -19.23 -20.02 33.98
C GLN A 42 -18.74 -19.49 32.61
N PRO A 43 -17.79 -18.53 32.59
CA PRO A 43 -17.32 -17.88 31.36
C PRO A 43 -16.72 -18.83 30.32
N GLU A 44 -16.21 -19.99 30.74
CA GLU A 44 -15.68 -21.04 29.86
C GLU A 44 -16.71 -21.57 28.84
N LEU A 45 -18.01 -21.45 29.14
CA LEU A 45 -19.09 -21.84 28.24
C LEU A 45 -19.14 -20.98 26.96
N ILE A 46 -18.59 -19.75 27.00
CA ILE A 46 -18.45 -18.90 25.80
C ILE A 46 -17.47 -19.54 24.81
N TRP A 47 -16.38 -20.13 25.30
CA TRP A 47 -15.43 -20.84 24.45
C TRP A 47 -16.07 -22.08 23.84
N LYS A 48 -16.73 -22.89 24.67
CA LYS A 48 -17.35 -24.16 24.27
C LYS A 48 -18.55 -24.49 25.15
N SER A 49 -19.75 -24.45 24.58
CA SER A 49 -20.98 -24.88 25.27
C SER A 49 -21.54 -26.17 24.67
N GLY A 50 -21.00 -27.32 25.09
CA GLY A 50 -21.29 -28.62 24.48
C GLY A 50 -20.41 -28.95 23.26
N SER A 51 -20.84 -29.89 22.42
CA SER A 51 -19.98 -30.45 21.35
C SER A 51 -19.85 -29.58 20.10
N LYS A 52 -20.80 -28.67 19.85
CA LYS A 52 -20.86 -27.84 18.62
C LYS A 52 -21.20 -26.35 18.86
N ASN A 53 -21.15 -25.85 20.09
CA ASN A 53 -21.46 -24.43 20.35
C ASN A 53 -20.27 -23.68 20.93
N GLY A 54 -20.27 -22.36 20.74
CA GLY A 54 -19.29 -21.43 21.32
C GLY A 54 -18.27 -20.92 20.31
N LEU A 55 -17.31 -20.15 20.81
CA LEU A 55 -16.32 -19.43 20.01
C LEU A 55 -15.44 -20.36 19.19
N ILE A 56 -15.08 -21.52 19.74
CA ILE A 56 -14.29 -22.53 19.02
C ILE A 56 -14.98 -22.93 17.71
N HIS A 57 -16.30 -23.08 17.73
CA HIS A 57 -17.07 -23.45 16.56
C HIS A 57 -17.11 -22.32 15.53
N SER A 58 -17.35 -21.07 15.96
CA SER A 58 -17.31 -19.91 15.07
C SER A 58 -15.97 -19.77 14.34
N ILE A 59 -14.85 -20.03 15.02
CA ILE A 59 -13.52 -19.94 14.42
C ILE A 59 -13.29 -21.09 13.43
N LEU A 60 -13.63 -22.33 13.82
CA LEU A 60 -13.43 -23.50 12.97
C LEU A 60 -14.35 -23.51 11.73
N ALA A 61 -15.48 -22.80 11.77
CA ALA A 61 -16.37 -22.65 10.63
C ALA A 61 -15.74 -21.83 9.48
N PHE A 62 -14.69 -21.03 9.74
CA PHE A 62 -13.92 -20.36 8.69
C PHE A 62 -13.02 -21.36 7.95
N SER A 63 -13.58 -21.99 6.92
CA SER A 63 -13.01 -23.09 6.15
C SER A 63 -11.86 -22.73 5.18
N GLY A 64 -11.22 -21.56 5.34
CA GLY A 64 -10.34 -20.98 4.32
C GLY A 64 -9.09 -20.30 4.86
N ARG A 65 -8.27 -21.00 5.65
CA ARG A 65 -6.89 -20.69 6.13
C ARG A 65 -6.64 -19.36 6.85
N GLU A 66 -7.32 -18.28 6.51
CA GLU A 66 -7.22 -16.99 7.18
C GLU A 66 -8.45 -16.73 8.04
N LEU A 67 -8.23 -16.27 9.27
CA LEU A 67 -9.30 -15.73 10.09
C LEU A 67 -9.49 -14.24 9.73
N PRO A 68 -10.61 -13.86 9.10
CA PRO A 68 -10.90 -12.48 8.74
C PRO A 68 -11.53 -11.74 9.93
N ALA A 69 -10.90 -11.78 11.11
CA ALA A 69 -11.42 -11.10 12.30
C ALA A 69 -10.28 -10.46 13.11
N SER A 70 -10.40 -9.15 13.32
CA SER A 70 -9.59 -8.34 14.23
C SER A 70 -10.25 -8.19 15.61
N GLU A 71 -11.54 -8.48 15.69
CA GLU A 71 -12.38 -8.32 16.88
C GLU A 71 -13.41 -9.45 17.00
N VAL A 72 -13.62 -9.91 18.23
CA VAL A 72 -14.63 -10.89 18.64
C VAL A 72 -15.56 -10.17 19.61
N ILE A 73 -16.83 -10.01 19.25
CA ILE A 73 -17.84 -9.46 20.16
C ILE A 73 -18.78 -10.56 20.61
N ILE A 74 -18.98 -10.64 21.93
CA ILE A 74 -19.92 -11.55 22.56
C ILE A 74 -21.15 -10.72 22.95
N PHE A 75 -22.27 -11.02 22.29
CA PHE A 75 -23.57 -10.41 22.58
C PHE A 75 -24.30 -11.24 23.62
N LEU A 76 -24.82 -10.57 24.63
CA LEU A 76 -25.53 -11.18 25.75
C LEU A 76 -26.92 -10.58 25.85
N ASN A 77 -27.90 -11.35 26.31
CA ASN A 77 -29.18 -10.75 26.68
C ASN A 77 -28.97 -9.67 27.77
N GLU A 78 -29.93 -8.76 27.91
CA GLU A 78 -29.81 -7.61 28.81
C GLU A 78 -29.57 -8.02 30.29
N GLN A 79 -30.23 -9.09 30.74
CA GLN A 79 -30.10 -9.59 32.11
C GLN A 79 -28.67 -10.08 32.39
N ASP A 80 -28.11 -10.89 31.50
CA ASP A 80 -26.75 -11.41 31.64
C ASP A 80 -25.70 -10.29 31.51
N TYR A 81 -25.90 -9.35 30.59
CA TYR A 81 -25.00 -8.21 30.45
C TYR A 81 -24.97 -7.35 31.72
N SER A 82 -26.12 -7.14 32.36
CA SER A 82 -26.22 -6.33 33.59
C SER A 82 -25.43 -6.91 34.78
N ARG A 83 -25.15 -8.23 34.74
CA ARG A 83 -24.41 -8.96 35.77
C ARG A 83 -22.90 -8.90 35.58
N ILE A 84 -22.42 -8.41 34.43
CA ILE A 84 -20.99 -8.32 34.15
C ILE A 84 -20.36 -7.17 34.92
N SER A 85 -19.29 -7.50 35.65
CA SER A 85 -18.40 -6.52 36.26
C SER A 85 -17.07 -6.44 35.50
N ARG A 86 -16.27 -5.40 35.77
CA ARG A 86 -14.90 -5.30 35.24
C ARG A 86 -14.02 -6.49 35.65
N ALA A 87 -14.23 -7.02 36.87
CA ALA A 87 -13.51 -8.19 37.37
C ALA A 87 -13.90 -9.46 36.59
N TRP A 88 -15.20 -9.66 36.37
CA TRP A 88 -15.70 -10.75 35.54
C TRP A 88 -15.14 -10.69 34.12
N TYR A 89 -15.12 -9.50 33.52
CA TYR A 89 -14.58 -9.29 32.18
C TYR A 89 -13.11 -9.74 32.09
N ALA A 90 -12.27 -9.33 33.06
CA ALA A 90 -10.87 -9.73 33.10
C ALA A 90 -10.72 -11.26 33.25
N GLN A 91 -11.47 -11.87 34.18
CA GLN A 91 -11.48 -13.32 34.38
C GLN A 91 -11.88 -14.07 33.10
N CYS A 92 -12.91 -13.61 32.41
CA CYS A 92 -13.36 -14.19 31.15
C CYS A 92 -12.25 -14.14 30.08
N LEU A 93 -11.54 -13.02 29.97
CA LEU A 93 -10.42 -12.89 29.03
C LEU A 93 -9.24 -13.79 29.39
N ASP A 94 -8.93 -13.96 30.67
CA ASP A 94 -7.88 -14.86 31.14
C ASP A 94 -8.16 -16.33 30.78
N ILE A 95 -9.44 -16.69 30.67
CA ILE A 95 -9.89 -18.03 30.24
C ILE A 95 -9.87 -18.13 28.71
N ILE A 96 -10.52 -17.20 28.00
CA ILE A 96 -10.79 -17.33 26.56
C ILE A 96 -9.55 -17.04 25.72
N SER A 97 -8.74 -16.04 26.08
CA SER A 97 -7.62 -15.60 25.25
C SER A 97 -6.57 -16.70 25.04
N PRO A 98 -6.10 -17.43 26.09
CA PRO A 98 -5.14 -18.51 25.89
C PRO A 98 -5.68 -19.66 25.04
N LEU A 99 -6.97 -19.98 25.18
CA LEU A 99 -7.64 -21.02 24.38
C LEU A 99 -7.72 -20.60 22.91
N TYR A 100 -8.08 -19.33 22.66
CA TYR A 100 -8.10 -18.74 21.34
C TYR A 100 -6.72 -18.80 20.67
N PHE A 101 -5.69 -18.26 21.31
CA PHE A 101 -4.34 -18.23 20.72
C PHE A 101 -3.74 -19.63 20.55
N SER A 102 -4.03 -20.55 21.46
CA SER A 102 -3.63 -21.95 21.30
C SER A 102 -4.31 -22.58 20.10
N LEU A 103 -5.62 -22.39 19.91
CA LEU A 103 -6.32 -22.91 18.74
C LEU A 103 -5.74 -22.37 17.43
N ILE A 104 -5.49 -21.06 17.35
CA ILE A 104 -4.93 -20.41 16.15
C ILE A 104 -3.55 -21.00 15.83
N ARG A 105 -2.67 -21.11 16.83
CA ARG A 105 -1.34 -21.70 16.70
C ARG A 105 -1.40 -23.17 16.29
N ASP A 106 -2.16 -23.98 17.03
CA ASP A 106 -2.21 -25.44 16.86
C ASP A 106 -2.87 -25.85 15.53
N ARG A 107 -3.76 -25.01 14.99
CA ARG A 107 -4.40 -25.20 13.69
C ARG A 107 -3.71 -24.46 12.55
N ASN A 108 -2.63 -23.72 12.82
CA ASN A 108 -1.93 -22.87 11.87
C ASN A 108 -2.90 -21.98 11.06
N ILE A 109 -3.86 -21.36 11.76
CA ILE A 109 -4.81 -20.44 11.15
C ILE A 109 -4.09 -19.12 10.95
N ALA A 110 -3.89 -18.72 9.70
CA ALA A 110 -3.27 -17.44 9.39
C ALA A 110 -4.16 -16.30 9.92
N GLN A 111 -3.56 -15.34 10.63
CA GLN A 111 -4.25 -14.12 10.99
C GLN A 111 -3.91 -13.07 9.95
N ARG A 112 -4.94 -12.43 9.39
CA ARG A 112 -4.73 -11.41 8.34
C ARG A 112 -3.99 -10.18 8.85
N PHE A 113 -4.04 -9.93 10.16
CA PHE A 113 -3.21 -8.95 10.82
C PHE A 113 -2.39 -9.62 11.91
N ASP A 114 -1.13 -9.21 12.03
CA ASP A 114 -0.20 -9.63 13.07
C ASP A 114 -0.55 -9.04 14.45
N THR A 115 -1.85 -8.99 14.79
CA THR A 115 -2.32 -8.30 15.98
C THR A 115 -3.26 -9.11 16.81
N ASN A 116 -3.10 -8.93 18.12
CA ASN A 116 -3.97 -9.44 19.15
C ASN A 116 -5.44 -9.08 18.83
N VAL A 117 -6.25 -10.12 18.62
CA VAL A 117 -7.69 -9.98 18.48
C VAL A 117 -8.27 -9.36 19.75
N ARG A 118 -9.13 -8.34 19.57
CA ARG A 118 -9.84 -7.73 20.69
C ARG A 118 -11.07 -8.56 21.01
N PHE A 119 -11.30 -8.80 22.29
CA PHE A 119 -12.57 -9.31 22.77
C PHE A 119 -13.40 -8.15 23.31
N GLY A 120 -14.69 -8.15 23.00
CA GLY A 120 -15.66 -7.18 23.49
C GLY A 120 -16.94 -7.88 23.92
N PHE A 121 -17.71 -7.22 24.78
CA PHE A 121 -19.03 -7.66 25.20
C PHE A 121 -20.03 -6.55 24.92
N SER A 122 -21.23 -6.92 24.50
CA SER A 122 -22.28 -5.97 24.16
C SER A 122 -23.64 -6.54 24.58
N PRO A 123 -24.57 -5.73 25.11
CA PRO A 123 -25.93 -6.18 25.36
C PRO A 123 -26.67 -6.36 24.02
N ASP A 124 -27.65 -7.25 24.02
CA ASP A 124 -28.63 -7.36 22.95
C ASP A 124 -29.40 -6.03 22.81
N GLY A 125 -29.65 -5.59 21.59
CA GLY A 125 -30.24 -4.28 21.29
C GLY A 125 -29.23 -3.13 21.31
N HIS A 126 -27.96 -3.35 21.64
CA HIS A 126 -26.95 -2.28 21.60
C HIS A 126 -26.87 -1.66 20.20
N ASN A 127 -26.83 -0.33 20.15
CA ASN A 127 -26.82 0.45 18.91
C ASN A 127 -27.92 0.09 17.90
N GLY A 128 -29.04 -0.49 18.33
CA GLY A 128 -30.17 -0.81 17.46
C GLY A 128 -30.14 -2.22 16.86
N LEU A 129 -29.12 -3.03 17.15
CA LEU A 129 -29.04 -4.42 16.71
C LEU A 129 -29.76 -5.33 17.70
N GLN A 130 -31.00 -5.71 17.38
CA GLN A 130 -31.78 -6.65 18.19
C GLN A 130 -31.67 -8.06 17.63
N LEU A 131 -30.99 -8.94 18.36
CA LEU A 131 -30.80 -10.35 18.05
C LEU A 131 -31.87 -11.23 18.71
N GLU A 132 -32.64 -10.68 19.66
CA GLU A 132 -33.69 -11.35 20.42
C GLU A 132 -33.15 -12.55 21.23
N LEU A 133 -32.01 -12.36 21.89
CA LEU A 133 -31.36 -13.40 22.68
C LEU A 133 -32.24 -13.79 23.87
N GLN A 134 -32.53 -15.09 23.97
CA GLN A 134 -33.26 -15.65 25.10
C GLN A 134 -32.33 -15.92 26.29
N GLU A 135 -32.92 -16.36 27.41
CA GLU A 135 -32.15 -16.86 28.55
C GLU A 135 -31.22 -18.01 28.11
N ASN A 136 -29.99 -18.00 28.61
CA ASN A 136 -28.92 -18.91 28.22
C ASN A 136 -28.51 -18.85 26.73
N GLU A 137 -28.95 -17.84 25.96
CA GLU A 137 -28.44 -17.60 24.62
C GLU A 137 -27.43 -16.45 24.60
N PHE A 138 -26.42 -16.60 23.76
CA PHE A 138 -25.44 -15.58 23.46
C PHE A 138 -25.11 -15.62 21.98
N ALA A 139 -24.68 -14.50 21.40
CA ALA A 139 -24.18 -14.48 20.05
C ALA A 139 -22.67 -14.18 20.02
N ILE A 140 -21.98 -14.75 19.05
CA ILE A 140 -20.59 -14.44 18.77
C ILE A 140 -20.52 -13.82 17.40
N GLY A 141 -19.99 -12.61 17.37
CA GLY A 141 -19.66 -11.89 16.16
C GLY A 141 -18.16 -11.87 15.90
N LEU A 142 -17.73 -12.28 14.71
CA LEU A 142 -16.34 -12.23 14.26
C LEU A 142 -16.16 -11.13 13.21
N PHE A 143 -15.46 -10.05 13.57
CA PHE A 143 -15.47 -8.79 12.82
C PHE A 143 -14.08 -8.25 12.48
N ASP A 144 -14.03 -7.49 11.39
CA ASP A 144 -12.82 -7.01 10.73
C ASP A 144 -12.72 -5.46 10.69
N ASN A 145 -13.44 -4.79 11.61
CA ASN A 145 -13.60 -3.33 11.66
C ASN A 145 -12.58 -2.57 12.53
N ARG A 146 -11.67 -3.26 13.23
CA ARG A 146 -10.88 -2.63 14.28
C ARG A 146 -9.84 -1.67 13.71
N HIS A 147 -9.94 -0.39 14.05
CA HIS A 147 -8.82 0.54 13.99
C HIS A 147 -7.98 0.40 15.27
N LYS A 148 -6.66 0.30 15.17
CA LYS A 148 -5.80 0.10 16.36
C LYS A 148 -5.43 1.40 17.03
N GLU A 149 -5.63 2.55 16.37
CA GLU A 149 -5.24 3.88 16.86
C GLU A 149 -3.77 3.93 17.32
N THR A 150 -2.89 3.23 16.60
CA THR A 150 -1.45 3.19 16.90
C THR A 150 -0.69 4.21 16.05
N GLU A 151 0.54 4.54 16.44
CA GLU A 151 1.45 5.35 15.59
C GLU A 151 1.74 4.70 14.22
N GLU A 152 1.52 3.39 14.08
CA GLU A 152 1.69 2.63 12.84
C GLU A 152 0.44 2.65 11.94
N SER A 153 -0.69 3.14 12.47
CA SER A 153 -1.96 3.22 11.76
C SER A 153 -1.92 4.39 10.78
N LEU A 154 -1.78 4.10 9.49
CA LEU A 154 -1.70 5.10 8.43
C LEU A 154 -3.08 5.33 7.81
N PRO A 155 -3.52 6.60 7.66
CA PRO A 155 -4.78 6.90 6.99
C PRO A 155 -4.69 6.50 5.51
N LEU A 156 -5.68 5.73 5.03
CA LEU A 156 -5.78 5.29 3.65
C LEU A 156 -6.80 6.11 2.85
N VAL A 157 -8.04 6.23 3.35
CA VAL A 157 -9.18 6.74 2.58
C VAL A 157 -10.09 7.60 3.46
N ASP A 158 -10.47 8.79 3.00
CA ASP A 158 -11.54 9.56 3.63
C ASP A 158 -12.87 8.97 3.18
N ILE A 159 -13.73 8.65 4.13
CA ILE A 159 -15.07 8.21 3.81
C ILE A 159 -15.96 9.45 3.81
N LYS A 160 -16.57 9.73 2.66
CA LYS A 160 -17.54 10.82 2.52
C LYS A 160 -18.89 10.30 2.03
N ALA A 161 -19.95 11.01 2.40
CA ALA A 161 -21.31 10.63 2.06
C ALA A 161 -22.09 11.78 1.48
N HIS A 162 -22.82 11.53 0.39
CA HIS A 162 -23.82 12.47 -0.10
C HIS A 162 -25.20 11.86 0.13
N ILE A 163 -25.88 12.31 1.16
CA ILE A 163 -27.28 11.92 1.39
C ILE A 163 -28.15 12.93 0.65
N ALA A 164 -28.59 12.52 -0.55
CA ALA A 164 -29.35 13.38 -1.48
C ALA A 164 -30.60 14.04 -0.85
N ALA A 165 -31.17 13.44 0.19
CA ALA A 165 -32.32 13.99 0.91
C ALA A 165 -31.96 15.12 1.91
N GLN A 166 -30.68 15.44 2.13
CA GLN A 166 -30.25 16.31 3.24
C GLN A 166 -29.31 17.44 2.85
N SER A 167 -28.54 17.28 1.78
CA SER A 167 -27.55 18.25 1.36
C SER A 167 -27.15 18.00 -0.08
N ASP A 168 -26.84 19.06 -0.82
CA ASP A 168 -26.18 18.98 -2.13
C ASP A 168 -24.65 18.77 -1.99
N THR A 169 -24.15 18.58 -0.76
CA THR A 169 -22.72 18.48 -0.47
C THR A 169 -22.36 17.16 0.22
N PHE A 170 -21.12 16.71 0.00
CA PHE A 170 -20.57 15.52 0.66
C PHE A 170 -20.21 15.83 2.11
N GLN A 171 -20.71 15.02 3.04
CA GLN A 171 -20.37 15.05 4.46
C GLN A 171 -19.16 14.15 4.75
N ASP A 172 -18.19 14.65 5.51
CA ASP A 172 -17.06 13.86 6.01
C ASP A 172 -17.51 12.88 7.09
N LEU A 173 -17.35 11.58 6.81
CA LEU A 173 -17.70 10.50 7.72
C LEU A 173 -16.50 10.00 8.53
N GLY A 174 -15.29 10.05 8.01
CA GLY A 174 -14.12 9.66 8.79
C GLY A 174 -13.01 9.14 7.90
N VAL A 175 -12.08 8.40 8.49
CA VAL A 175 -10.91 7.88 7.79
C VAL A 175 -10.82 6.38 8.01
N LEU A 176 -10.61 5.64 6.93
CA LEU A 176 -10.18 4.24 6.97
C LEU A 176 -8.65 4.21 7.10
N TYR A 177 -8.13 3.38 7.98
CA TYR A 177 -6.70 3.17 8.18
C TYR A 177 -6.21 1.82 7.64
N ASN A 178 -4.90 1.69 7.43
CA ASN A 178 -4.23 0.49 6.90
C ASN A 178 -4.34 -0.74 7.81
N ASP A 179 -4.77 -0.56 9.04
CA ASP A 179 -5.00 -1.60 10.02
C ASP A 179 -6.46 -2.01 10.15
N GLN A 180 -7.36 -1.46 9.32
CA GLN A 180 -8.78 -1.80 9.21
C GLN A 180 -9.07 -2.57 7.91
N ILE A 181 -9.94 -3.58 7.96
CA ILE A 181 -10.40 -4.32 6.74
C ILE A 181 -11.75 -3.79 6.29
N ALA A 182 -12.59 -3.39 7.24
CA ALA A 182 -13.93 -2.91 6.96
C ALA A 182 -14.23 -1.64 7.75
N TRP A 183 -15.05 -0.80 7.14
CA TRP A 183 -15.58 0.43 7.71
C TRP A 183 -17.10 0.37 7.62
N THR A 184 -17.79 0.48 8.74
CA THR A 184 -19.26 0.36 8.76
C THR A 184 -19.90 1.63 9.31
N LEU A 185 -21.13 1.85 8.84
CA LEU A 185 -21.90 3.07 9.01
C LEU A 185 -23.38 2.77 9.22
N GLY A 186 -24.02 3.48 10.15
CA GLY A 186 -25.46 3.37 10.37
C GLY A 186 -25.82 3.25 11.84
N ALA A 187 -26.54 2.18 12.17
CA ALA A 187 -26.96 1.81 13.52
C ALA A 187 -26.61 0.33 13.82
N HIS A 188 -25.32 0.01 13.76
CA HIS A 188 -24.74 -1.27 14.16
C HIS A 188 -23.77 -1.09 15.33
N PRO A 189 -23.66 -2.06 16.26
CA PRO A 189 -22.63 -2.11 17.31
C PRO A 189 -21.18 -1.90 16.86
N LEU A 190 -20.90 -2.03 15.57
CA LEU A 190 -19.56 -2.02 14.99
C LEU A 190 -19.28 -0.77 14.15
N ASP A 191 -20.24 0.14 14.10
CA ASP A 191 -20.13 1.29 13.23
C ASP A 191 -19.01 2.20 13.70
N THR A 192 -18.06 2.41 12.79
CA THR A 192 -17.00 3.39 12.97
C THR A 192 -17.60 4.79 13.13
N LYS A 193 -18.76 5.03 12.50
CA LYS A 193 -19.55 6.23 12.72
C LYS A 193 -21.04 5.95 12.68
N ARG A 194 -21.78 6.56 13.61
CA ARG A 194 -23.22 6.52 13.64
C ARG A 194 -23.81 7.60 12.75
N MET A 195 -24.83 7.24 11.97
CA MET A 195 -25.68 8.21 11.27
C MET A 195 -27.12 7.93 11.65
N GLU A 196 -27.70 8.77 12.50
CA GLU A 196 -29.02 8.53 13.11
C GLU A 196 -30.14 8.32 12.09
N LYS A 197 -30.02 8.90 10.90
CA LYS A 197 -31.01 8.79 9.82
C LYS A 197 -30.84 7.54 8.96
N LEU A 198 -29.71 6.82 9.09
CA LEU A 198 -29.51 5.53 8.47
C LEU A 198 -30.16 4.45 9.33
N GLN A 199 -31.39 4.09 8.95
CA GLN A 199 -32.17 3.05 9.65
C GLN A 199 -31.64 1.64 9.41
N ILE A 200 -30.83 1.44 8.36
CA ILE A 200 -30.24 0.15 7.99
C ILE A 200 -28.72 0.29 8.06
N PRO A 201 -28.01 -0.62 8.75
CA PRO A 201 -26.57 -0.60 8.78
C PRO A 201 -25.98 -0.91 7.38
N CYS A 202 -24.95 -0.15 7.06
CA CYS A 202 -24.25 -0.16 5.79
C CYS A 202 -22.80 -0.59 6.04
N ALA A 203 -22.33 -1.55 5.27
CA ALA A 203 -20.94 -2.00 5.34
C ALA A 203 -20.20 -1.62 4.08
N LEU A 204 -19.06 -0.93 4.23
CA LEU A 204 -18.07 -0.74 3.19
C LEU A 204 -16.85 -1.59 3.56
N GLN A 205 -16.71 -2.73 2.91
CA GLN A 205 -15.50 -3.53 3.03
C GLN A 205 -14.47 -3.03 2.00
N ILE A 206 -13.26 -2.75 2.47
CA ILE A 206 -12.15 -2.33 1.63
C ILE A 206 -11.06 -3.40 1.75
N SER A 207 -10.97 -4.24 0.73
CA SER A 207 -9.92 -5.25 0.67
C SER A 207 -8.77 -4.78 -0.20
N GLN A 208 -7.57 -4.72 0.37
CA GLN A 208 -6.34 -4.59 -0.40
C GLN A 208 -5.90 -5.98 -0.87
N ASN A 209 -5.62 -6.15 -2.17
CA ASN A 209 -5.01 -7.37 -2.69
C ASN A 209 -3.48 -7.35 -2.49
N GLU A 210 -2.83 -8.46 -2.84
CA GLU A 210 -1.37 -8.62 -2.74
C GLU A 210 -0.55 -7.60 -3.56
N HIS A 211 -1.18 -6.92 -4.52
CA HIS A 211 -0.58 -5.85 -5.34
C HIS A 211 -0.84 -4.45 -4.79
N GLY A 212 -1.47 -4.33 -3.62
CA GLY A 212 -1.81 -3.06 -3.02
C GLY A 212 -3.08 -2.42 -3.58
N GLU A 213 -3.82 -3.09 -4.48
CA GLU A 213 -5.04 -2.56 -5.06
C GLU A 213 -6.21 -2.66 -4.08
N LEU A 214 -6.91 -1.55 -3.89
CA LEU A 214 -8.11 -1.50 -3.07
C LEU A 214 -9.32 -1.94 -3.88
N SER A 215 -10.06 -2.90 -3.35
CA SER A 215 -11.37 -3.33 -3.84
C SER A 215 -12.43 -2.99 -2.82
N PHE A 216 -13.55 -2.45 -3.31
CA PHE A 216 -14.66 -2.01 -2.48
C PHE A 216 -15.81 -2.99 -2.63
N ARG A 217 -16.34 -3.48 -1.52
CA ARG A 217 -17.59 -4.25 -1.49
C ARG A 217 -18.56 -3.57 -0.55
N THR A 218 -19.78 -3.43 -1.02
CA THR A 218 -20.87 -2.81 -0.26
C THR A 218 -22.03 -3.78 -0.12
N ASN A 219 -22.86 -3.61 0.91
CA ASN A 219 -24.15 -4.29 0.95
C ASN A 219 -25.17 -3.56 0.03
N PRO A 220 -26.24 -4.23 -0.45
CA PRO A 220 -27.17 -3.63 -1.42
C PRO A 220 -27.84 -2.32 -0.96
N ALA A 221 -27.98 -2.11 0.35
CA ALA A 221 -28.49 -0.86 0.92
C ALA A 221 -27.62 0.38 0.56
N TYR A 222 -26.38 0.17 0.15
CA TYR A 222 -25.38 1.20 -0.13
C TYR A 222 -25.58 1.91 -1.49
N GLU A 223 -26.19 1.24 -2.48
CA GLU A 223 -26.46 1.82 -3.80
C GLU A 223 -27.45 3.00 -3.71
N TYR A 224 -28.37 2.96 -2.74
CA TYR A 224 -29.38 3.99 -2.52
C TYR A 224 -28.84 5.29 -1.89
N LEU A 225 -27.65 5.25 -1.28
CA LEU A 225 -27.15 6.33 -0.42
C LEU A 225 -26.09 7.22 -1.06
N GLY A 226 -25.69 6.97 -2.31
CA GLY A 226 -24.72 7.80 -3.02
C GLY A 226 -23.38 7.99 -2.28
N LEU A 227 -23.02 7.04 -1.41
CA LEU A 227 -21.80 7.07 -0.61
C LEU A 227 -20.55 7.00 -1.51
N ARG A 228 -19.57 7.87 -1.29
CA ARG A 228 -18.34 7.94 -2.10
C ARG A 228 -17.10 7.88 -1.21
N PRO A 229 -16.32 6.78 -1.25
CA PRO A 229 -14.98 6.82 -0.69
C PRO A 229 -14.18 7.88 -1.47
N VAL A 230 -13.65 8.87 -0.76
CA VAL A 230 -12.75 9.87 -1.30
C VAL A 230 -11.38 9.54 -0.73
N PRO A 231 -10.46 8.93 -1.49
CA PRO A 231 -9.15 8.60 -0.96
C PRO A 231 -8.53 9.79 -0.22
N ASN A 232 -8.04 9.58 1.00
CA ASN A 232 -7.45 10.65 1.80
C ASN A 232 -6.07 10.91 1.21
N PHE A 233 -5.94 11.95 0.37
CA PHE A 233 -4.75 12.17 -0.45
C PHE A 233 -3.57 12.79 0.33
N LEU A 234 -3.41 12.41 1.60
CA LEU A 234 -2.19 12.68 2.37
C LEU A 234 -1.06 11.68 2.09
N ASN A 235 -1.35 10.53 1.45
CA ASN A 235 -0.32 9.68 0.85
C ASN A 235 -0.57 9.47 -0.66
N ARG A 236 0.18 10.21 -1.47
CA ARG A 236 0.09 10.36 -2.94
C ARG A 236 0.37 9.09 -3.78
N ARG A 237 0.25 7.87 -3.24
CA ARG A 237 0.83 6.65 -3.83
C ARG A 237 -0.10 5.68 -4.57
N GLN A 238 -1.43 5.81 -4.56
CA GLN A 238 -2.29 4.83 -5.25
C GLN A 238 -3.42 5.51 -6.04
N LEU A 239 -3.28 5.53 -7.37
CA LEU A 239 -4.23 6.12 -8.32
C LEU A 239 -4.19 5.32 -9.63
N VAL A 240 -5.04 4.30 -9.76
CA VAL A 240 -5.27 3.58 -11.04
C VAL A 240 -6.76 3.47 -11.40
N TYR A 241 -7.70 3.78 -10.50
CA TYR A 241 -9.13 3.46 -10.71
C TYR A 241 -10.02 4.57 -11.31
N ARG A 242 -9.45 5.60 -11.96
CA ARG A 242 -10.23 6.75 -12.41
C ARG A 242 -11.02 6.50 -13.71
N ASP A 243 -10.57 5.63 -14.61
CA ASP A 243 -10.97 5.79 -16.02
C ASP A 243 -12.12 4.88 -16.50
N ARG A 244 -12.35 3.72 -15.87
CA ARG A 244 -13.47 2.82 -16.25
C ARG A 244 -14.77 3.11 -15.52
N ILE A 245 -14.71 3.50 -14.26
CA ILE A 245 -15.91 3.75 -13.45
C ILE A 245 -16.56 5.08 -13.88
N LEU A 246 -15.78 6.15 -14.10
CA LEU A 246 -16.36 7.45 -14.47
C LEU A 246 -17.08 7.43 -15.82
N MET A 247 -16.60 6.66 -16.81
CA MET A 247 -17.21 6.60 -18.13
C MET A 247 -18.51 5.82 -18.14
N THR A 248 -18.60 4.70 -17.41
CA THR A 248 -19.88 3.98 -17.22
C THR A 248 -20.87 4.81 -16.41
N PHE A 249 -20.39 5.54 -15.39
CA PHE A 249 -21.23 6.35 -14.51
C PHE A 249 -21.76 7.63 -15.17
N LEU A 250 -20.97 8.31 -16.02
CA LEU A 250 -21.45 9.45 -16.81
C LEU A 250 -22.54 9.03 -17.81
N PHE A 251 -22.45 7.82 -18.33
CA PHE A 251 -23.44 7.27 -19.25
C PHE A 251 -24.77 6.95 -18.55
N GLU A 252 -24.71 6.31 -17.38
CA GLU A 252 -25.91 6.00 -16.58
C GLU A 252 -26.55 7.25 -15.97
N THR A 253 -25.74 8.22 -15.53
CA THR A 253 -26.23 9.51 -15.01
C THR A 253 -26.89 10.35 -16.11
N TYR A 254 -26.46 10.22 -17.38
CA TYR A 254 -27.07 10.88 -18.54
C TYR A 254 -28.44 10.29 -18.90
N GLU A 255 -28.57 8.96 -18.91
CA GLU A 255 -29.87 8.29 -19.12
C GLU A 255 -30.88 8.68 -18.02
N LEU A 256 -30.42 8.84 -16.78
CA LEU A 256 -31.24 9.27 -15.65
C LEU A 256 -31.60 10.77 -15.66
N ASN A 257 -30.76 11.66 -16.20
CA ASN A 257 -30.93 13.13 -16.12
C ASN A 257 -31.01 13.84 -17.48
N ARG A 258 -31.70 13.21 -18.44
CA ARG A 258 -31.88 13.72 -19.81
C ARG A 258 -32.57 15.09 -19.94
N ARG A 259 -33.06 15.69 -18.84
CA ARG A 259 -33.87 16.93 -18.82
C ARG A 259 -33.19 18.14 -18.17
N THR A 260 -32.05 18.01 -17.50
CA THR A 260 -31.58 19.06 -16.56
C THR A 260 -30.13 19.52 -16.75
N LEU A 261 -29.30 18.79 -17.50
CA LEU A 261 -27.90 19.14 -17.70
C LEU A 261 -27.69 19.92 -19.00
N ASP A 262 -27.19 21.15 -18.88
CA ASP A 262 -26.78 22.00 -20.00
C ASP A 262 -25.63 21.33 -20.79
N LYS A 263 -25.79 21.26 -22.12
CA LYS A 263 -24.83 20.68 -23.06
C LYS A 263 -23.44 21.33 -22.95
N SER A 264 -23.38 22.63 -22.65
CA SER A 264 -22.11 23.37 -22.53
C SER A 264 -21.30 22.94 -21.29
N MET A 265 -21.99 22.71 -20.17
CA MET A 265 -21.40 22.26 -18.91
C MET A 265 -20.88 20.83 -19.02
N MET A 266 -21.61 19.95 -19.73
CA MET A 266 -21.16 18.59 -20.03
C MET A 266 -19.93 18.56 -20.92
N LEU A 267 -19.84 19.44 -21.93
CA LEU A 267 -18.66 19.53 -22.79
C LEU A 267 -17.44 20.02 -21.98
N ASN A 268 -17.61 20.99 -21.09
CA ASN A 268 -16.54 21.47 -20.22
C ASN A 268 -16.11 20.41 -19.19
N VAL A 269 -17.05 19.74 -18.53
CA VAL A 269 -16.74 18.66 -17.58
C VAL A 269 -16.10 17.48 -18.29
N ALA A 270 -16.57 17.08 -19.47
CA ALA A 270 -15.94 16.03 -20.27
C ALA A 270 -14.54 16.45 -20.72
N THR A 271 -14.35 17.69 -21.17
CA THR A 271 -13.05 18.22 -21.63
C THR A 271 -12.06 18.36 -20.48
N GLU A 272 -12.48 18.86 -19.31
CA GLU A 272 -11.64 18.93 -18.11
C GLU A 272 -11.35 17.55 -17.54
N THR A 273 -12.33 16.63 -17.55
CA THR A 273 -12.15 15.24 -17.07
C THR A 273 -11.26 14.44 -18.02
N LEU A 274 -11.36 14.66 -19.33
CA LEU A 274 -10.43 14.15 -20.35
C LEU A 274 -9.05 14.81 -20.15
N GLN A 275 -8.92 16.13 -20.04
CA GLN A 275 -7.61 16.73 -19.76
C GLN A 275 -6.96 16.23 -18.45
N LEU A 276 -7.75 15.90 -17.42
CA LEU A 276 -7.27 15.39 -16.14
C LEU A 276 -7.02 13.86 -16.09
N SER A 277 -7.57 13.07 -17.02
CA SER A 277 -7.39 11.60 -17.10
C SER A 277 -6.34 11.17 -18.12
N LEU A 278 -6.03 12.00 -19.13
CA LEU A 278 -5.32 11.53 -20.33
C LEU A 278 -3.84 11.94 -20.42
N SER A 279 -3.26 12.57 -19.39
CA SER A 279 -1.98 13.30 -19.53
C SER A 279 -0.89 12.91 -18.54
N ASN A 280 -1.01 11.82 -17.79
CA ASN A 280 -0.03 11.51 -16.75
C ASN A 280 0.90 10.35 -17.14
N ILE A 281 2.19 10.65 -17.30
CA ILE A 281 3.26 9.67 -17.27
C ILE A 281 3.56 9.38 -15.81
N GLN A 282 3.64 8.09 -15.46
CA GLN A 282 4.05 7.64 -14.15
C GLN A 282 5.51 7.20 -14.19
N LEU A 283 6.33 7.88 -13.41
CA LEU A 283 7.71 7.51 -13.18
C LEU A 283 7.82 6.81 -11.81
N GLN A 284 8.10 5.52 -11.80
CA GLN A 284 8.21 4.72 -10.58
C GLN A 284 9.68 4.54 -10.19
N LYS A 285 10.13 5.19 -9.12
CA LYS A 285 11.44 4.92 -8.52
C LYS A 285 11.42 3.51 -7.93
N SER A 286 12.05 2.56 -8.62
CA SER A 286 11.94 1.11 -8.38
C SER A 286 13.23 0.46 -7.87
N GLY A 287 14.30 1.24 -7.71
CA GLY A 287 15.55 0.70 -7.20
C GLY A 287 16.66 1.71 -7.06
N PHE A 288 17.75 1.26 -6.44
CA PHE A 288 18.96 2.04 -6.20
C PHE A 288 20.17 1.36 -6.84
N LEU A 289 20.99 2.12 -7.56
CA LEU A 289 22.16 1.66 -8.30
C LEU A 289 23.46 1.92 -7.53
N PHE A 290 24.29 0.89 -7.38
CA PHE A 290 25.64 1.01 -6.84
C PHE A 290 26.64 1.22 -7.98
N GLN A 291 27.56 2.16 -7.80
CA GLN A 291 28.52 2.54 -8.83
C GLN A 291 29.95 2.12 -8.48
N LYS A 292 30.75 1.87 -9.51
CA LYS A 292 32.19 1.69 -9.40
C LYS A 292 32.81 2.94 -8.78
N ASN A 293 33.75 2.73 -7.88
CA ASN A 293 34.55 3.81 -7.32
C ASN A 293 35.47 4.41 -8.41
N ARG A 294 35.12 5.60 -8.91
CA ARG A 294 35.89 6.32 -9.94
C ARG A 294 37.17 6.97 -9.40
N PHE A 295 37.33 7.00 -8.08
CA PHE A 295 38.45 7.61 -7.37
C PHE A 295 39.23 6.55 -6.59
N SER A 296 39.40 5.38 -7.19
CA SER A 296 40.07 4.21 -6.58
C SER A 296 41.51 4.48 -6.12
N GLN A 297 42.14 5.53 -6.64
CA GLN A 297 43.46 6.01 -6.23
C GLN A 297 43.47 6.69 -4.85
N TRP A 298 42.33 7.17 -4.35
CA TRP A 298 42.22 7.82 -3.02
C TRP A 298 41.22 7.12 -2.09
N MET A 299 40.25 6.42 -2.67
CA MET A 299 39.17 5.75 -1.95
C MET A 299 39.28 4.24 -2.14
N GLU A 300 39.03 3.48 -1.09
CA GLU A 300 38.80 2.03 -1.20
C GLU A 300 37.36 1.74 -1.61
N GLY A 301 36.44 2.59 -1.18
CA GLY A 301 35.01 2.34 -1.28
C GLY A 301 34.16 3.40 -0.63
N TYR A 302 32.89 3.06 -0.40
CA TYR A 302 31.94 3.91 0.31
C TYR A 302 30.81 3.06 0.91
N ASN A 303 30.14 3.62 1.91
CA ASN A 303 29.00 3.02 2.60
C ASN A 303 27.71 3.75 2.23
N LEU A 304 26.62 3.02 2.04
CA LEU A 304 25.28 3.56 1.90
C LEU A 304 24.36 2.87 2.88
N TYR A 305 23.43 3.61 3.45
CA TYR A 305 22.62 3.16 4.56
C TYR A 305 21.17 3.03 4.12
N LEU A 306 20.56 1.91 4.50
CA LEU A 306 19.14 1.63 4.28
C LEU A 306 18.35 2.12 5.49
N HIS A 307 17.29 2.88 5.25
CA HIS A 307 16.36 3.38 6.26
C HIS A 307 14.95 2.82 6.06
N ARG A 308 14.06 3.14 7.01
CA ARG A 308 12.63 2.85 6.89
C ARG A 308 12.07 3.47 5.61
N GLY A 309 11.09 2.81 4.98
CA GLY A 309 10.46 3.29 3.74
C GLY A 309 11.31 3.10 2.48
N TYR A 310 12.26 2.17 2.50
CA TYR A 310 13.15 1.83 1.38
C TYR A 310 14.03 3.00 0.89
N GLU A 311 14.43 3.89 1.79
CA GLU A 311 15.37 4.96 1.43
C GLU A 311 16.81 4.46 1.58
N VAL A 312 17.63 4.69 0.55
CA VAL A 312 19.07 4.41 0.56
C VAL A 312 19.82 5.73 0.39
N ASN A 313 20.60 6.12 1.39
CA ASN A 313 21.33 7.40 1.40
C ASN A 313 22.68 7.29 2.13
N THR A 314 23.36 8.41 2.40
CA THR A 314 24.69 8.45 3.04
C THR A 314 24.65 8.63 4.56
N ASN A 315 23.47 8.87 5.14
CA ASN A 315 23.31 9.15 6.56
C ASN A 315 23.34 7.86 7.38
N LYS A 316 24.22 7.77 8.37
CA LYS A 316 24.31 6.60 9.25
C LYS A 316 23.21 6.57 10.33
N GLU A 317 22.64 7.71 10.68
CA GLU A 317 21.70 7.81 11.80
C GLU A 317 20.43 7.02 11.54
N LYS A 318 20.01 6.22 12.54
CA LYS A 318 18.81 5.37 12.48
C LYS A 318 18.78 4.37 11.30
N ALA A 319 19.92 4.10 10.68
CA ALA A 319 20.04 3.10 9.62
C ALA A 319 19.62 1.71 10.13
N LEU A 320 18.95 0.95 9.26
CA LEU A 320 18.55 -0.44 9.48
C LEU A 320 19.65 -1.40 9.00
N ALA A 321 20.32 -1.04 7.91
CA ALA A 321 21.41 -1.82 7.31
C ALA A 321 22.39 -0.90 6.59
N VAL A 322 23.55 -1.45 6.22
CA VAL A 322 24.57 -0.78 5.42
C VAL A 322 24.97 -1.64 4.23
N PHE A 323 25.05 -1.00 3.06
CA PHE A 323 25.69 -1.50 1.86
C PHE A 323 27.08 -0.91 1.75
N ARG A 324 28.11 -1.76 1.74
CA ARG A 324 29.50 -1.35 1.60
C ARG A 324 29.99 -1.71 0.20
N VAL A 325 30.34 -0.70 -0.58
CA VAL A 325 30.91 -0.90 -1.92
C VAL A 325 32.43 -0.84 -1.79
N GLN A 326 33.12 -1.92 -2.14
CA GLN A 326 34.58 -1.99 -2.09
C GLN A 326 35.10 -2.69 -3.35
N GLY A 327 35.90 -1.97 -4.14
CA GLY A 327 36.35 -2.46 -5.45
C GLY A 327 35.18 -2.75 -6.39
N ALA A 328 35.03 -4.01 -6.80
CA ALA A 328 33.93 -4.49 -7.63
C ALA A 328 32.84 -5.24 -6.85
N SER A 329 33.03 -5.42 -5.54
CA SER A 329 32.11 -6.16 -4.68
C SER A 329 31.22 -5.21 -3.88
N ILE A 330 30.02 -5.69 -3.57
CA ILE A 330 29.05 -5.02 -2.73
C ILE A 330 28.77 -5.95 -1.57
N TYR A 331 28.92 -5.44 -0.36
CA TYR A 331 28.67 -6.15 0.87
C TYR A 331 27.44 -5.57 1.55
N PHE A 332 26.72 -6.42 2.27
CA PHE A 332 25.55 -6.05 3.06
C PHE A 332 25.77 -6.46 4.51
N LYS A 333 25.40 -5.57 5.42
CA LYS A 333 25.43 -5.82 6.86
C LYS A 333 24.16 -5.26 7.49
N SER A 334 23.42 -6.12 8.18
CA SER A 334 22.31 -5.65 9.01
C SER A 334 22.83 -4.99 10.29
N LEU A 335 22.27 -3.82 10.59
CA LEU A 335 22.51 -3.09 11.84
C LEU A 335 21.44 -3.39 12.89
N ARG A 336 20.33 -4.05 12.49
CA ARG A 336 19.20 -4.38 13.37
C ARG A 336 18.65 -5.78 13.06
N PRO A 337 18.64 -6.71 14.04
CA PRO A 337 17.96 -7.99 13.87
C PRO A 337 16.42 -7.83 13.95
N PRO A 338 15.63 -8.80 13.41
CA PRO A 338 16.09 -9.90 12.57
C PRO A 338 16.38 -9.44 11.14
N CYS A 339 17.32 -10.12 10.49
CA CYS A 339 17.58 -9.97 9.06
C CYS A 339 17.77 -11.34 8.43
N PHE A 340 17.13 -11.54 7.29
CA PHE A 340 17.20 -12.75 6.48
C PHE A 340 17.81 -12.40 5.13
N VAL A 341 18.73 -13.23 4.66
CA VAL A 341 19.25 -13.20 3.30
C VAL A 341 18.92 -14.56 2.71
N ASP A 342 18.04 -14.54 1.71
CA ASP A 342 17.28 -15.70 1.25
C ASP A 342 16.58 -16.36 2.45
N ASP A 343 16.83 -17.66 2.67
CA ASP A 343 16.27 -18.41 3.81
C ASP A 343 17.21 -18.43 5.04
N MET A 344 18.33 -17.70 5.02
CA MET A 344 19.32 -17.71 6.09
C MET A 344 19.21 -16.49 6.99
N ILE A 345 19.21 -16.72 8.31
CA ILE A 345 19.30 -15.63 9.30
C ILE A 345 20.72 -15.05 9.27
N LEU A 346 20.82 -13.76 8.94
CA LEU A 346 22.06 -13.01 9.06
C LEU A 346 22.20 -12.51 10.50
N ALA A 347 23.19 -13.05 11.22
CA ALA A 347 23.52 -12.59 12.56
C ALA A 347 23.79 -11.09 12.58
N ALA A 348 23.36 -10.40 13.64
CA ALA A 348 23.57 -8.97 13.78
C ALA A 348 25.06 -8.62 13.63
N ASN A 349 25.35 -7.55 12.90
CA ASN A 349 26.69 -7.11 12.55
C ASN A 349 27.55 -8.03 11.66
N LYS A 350 27.06 -9.21 11.28
CA LYS A 350 27.74 -10.03 10.26
C LYS A 350 27.54 -9.39 8.89
N GLU A 351 28.63 -9.36 8.14
CA GLU A 351 28.64 -8.87 6.76
C GLU A 351 28.63 -10.05 5.79
N ILE A 352 27.93 -9.91 4.67
CA ILE A 352 27.87 -10.87 3.58
C ILE A 352 28.12 -10.15 2.25
N GLU A 353 28.84 -10.79 1.32
CA GLU A 353 28.97 -10.28 -0.04
C GLU A 353 27.69 -10.58 -0.84
N LEU A 354 27.11 -9.56 -1.45
CA LEU A 354 25.90 -9.70 -2.26
C LEU A 354 26.20 -10.33 -3.61
N LYS A 355 25.40 -11.34 -3.97
CA LYS A 355 25.45 -12.05 -5.25
C LYS A 355 24.13 -11.88 -5.99
N ASN A 356 24.19 -12.02 -7.31
CA ASN A 356 23.04 -11.80 -8.18
C ASN A 356 21.84 -12.68 -7.75
N GLY A 357 20.67 -12.06 -7.59
CA GLY A 357 19.42 -12.76 -7.29
C GLY A 357 19.11 -12.94 -5.80
N MET A 358 20.00 -12.53 -4.90
CA MET A 358 19.76 -12.61 -3.45
C MET A 358 18.53 -11.80 -3.03
N GLN A 359 17.66 -12.40 -2.24
CA GLN A 359 16.55 -11.75 -1.54
C GLN A 359 16.99 -11.35 -0.13
N ILE A 360 16.57 -10.19 0.33
CA ILE A 360 16.98 -9.66 1.63
C ILE A 360 15.73 -9.13 2.33
N ASN A 361 15.46 -9.65 3.53
CA ASN A 361 14.47 -9.10 4.45
C ASN A 361 15.20 -8.50 5.65
N SER A 362 15.19 -7.17 5.77
CA SER A 362 15.84 -6.47 6.88
C SER A 362 14.81 -5.64 7.64
N SER A 363 14.49 -6.05 8.86
CA SER A 363 13.50 -5.36 9.71
C SER A 363 12.14 -5.20 9.00
N GLY A 364 11.69 -6.24 8.28
CA GLY A 364 10.40 -6.25 7.57
C GLY A 364 10.43 -5.64 6.17
N LEU A 365 11.56 -5.06 5.74
CA LEU A 365 11.73 -4.55 4.38
C LEU A 365 12.26 -5.65 3.48
N LEU A 366 11.48 -6.08 2.50
CA LEU A 366 11.86 -7.10 1.52
C LEU A 366 12.35 -6.45 0.22
N PHE A 367 13.57 -6.79 -0.20
CA PHE A 367 14.16 -6.28 -1.44
C PHE A 367 15.11 -7.31 -2.05
N SER A 368 15.32 -7.23 -3.36
CA SER A 368 16.24 -8.11 -4.08
C SER A 368 17.48 -7.37 -4.55
N PHE A 369 18.62 -8.04 -4.55
CA PHE A 369 19.86 -7.54 -5.14
C PHE A 369 20.12 -8.20 -6.50
N HIS A 370 20.44 -7.39 -7.49
CA HIS A 370 20.81 -7.84 -8.82
C HIS A 370 22.20 -7.31 -9.15
N ALA A 371 23.15 -8.22 -9.37
CA ALA A 371 24.43 -7.82 -9.92
C ALA A 371 24.21 -7.49 -11.40
N HIS A 372 24.85 -6.46 -11.93
CA HIS A 372 24.63 -6.12 -13.33
C HIS A 372 25.59 -6.90 -14.26
N PRO A 373 25.08 -7.82 -15.09
CA PRO A 373 25.91 -8.55 -16.05
C PRO A 373 26.33 -7.68 -17.24
N PHE A 374 25.72 -6.50 -17.43
CA PHE A 374 25.94 -5.59 -18.55
C PHE A 374 27.25 -4.78 -18.48
N ALA A 375 28.26 -5.29 -17.77
CA ALA A 375 29.58 -4.67 -17.64
C ALA A 375 30.28 -4.41 -19.00
N THR A 376 29.79 -5.03 -20.07
CA THR A 376 30.27 -4.88 -21.46
C THR A 376 29.84 -3.58 -22.13
N GLN A 377 28.83 -2.86 -21.60
CA GLN A 377 28.41 -1.59 -22.18
C GLN A 377 29.48 -0.51 -21.98
N LYS A 378 29.72 0.29 -23.02
CA LYS A 378 30.71 1.39 -22.96
C LYS A 378 30.33 2.37 -21.85
N ASN A 379 31.30 2.68 -20.99
CA ASN A 379 31.15 3.57 -19.83
C ASN A 379 30.15 3.09 -18.76
N TRP A 380 29.84 1.78 -18.70
CA TRP A 380 28.96 1.21 -17.69
C TRP A 380 29.49 1.44 -16.25
N PRO A 381 28.82 2.28 -15.45
CA PRO A 381 29.33 2.65 -14.13
C PRO A 381 28.82 1.73 -13.02
N TYR A 382 27.81 0.90 -13.28
CA TYR A 382 27.08 0.18 -12.23
C TYR A 382 27.71 -1.18 -11.91
N LEU A 383 27.70 -1.52 -10.62
CA LEU A 383 28.13 -2.82 -10.08
C LEU A 383 26.92 -3.73 -9.84
N GLY A 384 25.83 -3.16 -9.33
CA GLY A 384 24.57 -3.85 -9.06
C GLY A 384 23.48 -2.84 -8.71
N GLU A 385 22.28 -3.36 -8.50
CA GLU A 385 21.12 -2.62 -8.02
C GLU A 385 20.41 -3.38 -6.90
N VAL A 386 19.77 -2.64 -6.00
CA VAL A 386 18.70 -3.19 -5.15
C VAL A 386 17.35 -2.76 -5.71
N ARG A 387 16.41 -3.71 -5.81
CA ARG A 387 15.02 -3.43 -6.16
C ARG A 387 14.22 -3.21 -4.91
N LEU A 388 13.60 -2.05 -4.86
CA LEU A 388 12.91 -1.54 -3.70
C LEU A 388 11.44 -1.39 -4.03
N GLU A 389 10.59 -1.32 -3.01
CA GLU A 389 9.17 -1.06 -3.24
C GLU A 389 8.99 0.24 -4.03
N PRO A 390 8.30 0.19 -5.20
CA PRO A 390 8.30 1.30 -6.13
C PRO A 390 7.55 2.51 -5.57
N THR A 391 8.10 3.70 -5.80
CA THR A 391 7.47 4.97 -5.39
C THR A 391 7.18 5.82 -6.62
N SER A 392 5.96 6.33 -6.75
CA SER A 392 5.49 6.93 -7.99
C SER A 392 5.59 8.46 -7.99
N ILE A 393 6.09 9.01 -9.10
CA ILE A 393 6.10 10.42 -9.44
C ILE A 393 5.20 10.59 -10.66
N LYS A 394 4.20 11.47 -10.55
CA LYS A 394 3.31 11.79 -11.67
C LYS A 394 3.86 12.99 -12.44
N LEU A 395 3.95 12.85 -13.75
CA LEU A 395 4.45 13.86 -14.66
C LEU A 395 3.38 14.13 -15.72
N SER A 396 3.24 15.39 -16.12
CA SER A 396 2.31 15.80 -17.15
C SER A 396 2.98 15.77 -18.54
N TYR A 397 2.27 15.31 -19.56
CA TYR A 397 2.64 15.59 -20.94
C TYR A 397 2.69 17.10 -21.22
N GLY A 398 3.43 17.50 -22.26
CA GLY A 398 3.59 18.90 -22.66
C GLY A 398 4.71 19.65 -21.94
N ALA A 399 5.41 18.98 -21.01
CA ALA A 399 6.51 19.57 -20.24
C ALA A 399 7.83 18.80 -20.44
N SER A 400 8.92 19.37 -19.96
CA SER A 400 10.21 18.69 -19.87
C SER A 400 10.69 18.78 -18.42
N TYR A 401 11.24 17.70 -17.89
CA TYR A 401 11.60 17.55 -16.49
C TYR A 401 13.10 17.26 -16.36
N LYS A 402 13.82 18.09 -15.61
CA LYS A 402 15.22 17.86 -15.29
C LYS A 402 15.33 16.86 -14.15
N ILE A 403 16.24 15.92 -14.31
CA ILE A 403 16.59 14.90 -13.33
C ILE A 403 18.00 15.21 -12.84
N GLY A 404 18.18 15.41 -11.53
CA GLY A 404 19.48 15.83 -11.01
C GLY A 404 19.49 16.12 -9.51
N ARG A 405 20.69 16.34 -8.96
CA ARG A 405 20.86 16.66 -7.52
C ARG A 405 20.67 18.15 -7.20
N ASP A 406 20.63 19.02 -8.21
CA ASP A 406 20.28 20.43 -8.02
C ASP A 406 18.83 20.53 -7.53
N GLN A 407 18.58 21.35 -6.53
CA GLN A 407 17.23 21.57 -5.97
C GLN A 407 16.25 22.16 -7.00
N LYS A 408 16.76 22.76 -8.08
CA LYS A 408 15.96 23.26 -9.20
C LYS A 408 15.46 22.15 -10.14
N CYS A 409 15.95 20.92 -10.01
CA CYS A 409 15.46 19.80 -10.82
C CYS A 409 14.09 19.34 -10.32
N GLU A 410 13.14 19.16 -11.25
CA GLU A 410 11.79 18.72 -10.90
C GLU A 410 11.76 17.26 -10.42
N ILE A 411 12.74 16.45 -10.85
CA ILE A 411 12.91 15.06 -10.42
C ILE A 411 14.21 14.97 -9.63
N PRO A 412 14.13 15.13 -8.29
CA PRO A 412 15.32 15.22 -7.46
C PRO A 412 16.02 13.87 -7.35
N LEU A 413 17.34 13.89 -7.53
CA LEU A 413 18.23 12.80 -7.15
C LEU A 413 18.88 13.12 -5.80
N PRO A 414 19.35 12.09 -5.06
CA PRO A 414 20.01 12.30 -3.78
C PRO A 414 21.15 13.32 -3.86
N ASN A 415 21.17 14.23 -2.87
CA ASN A 415 22.16 15.29 -2.75
C ASN A 415 22.66 15.37 -1.30
N GLY A 416 23.89 15.85 -1.12
CA GLY A 416 24.53 15.95 0.18
C GLY A 416 26.03 16.25 0.03
N ASN A 417 26.56 16.97 1.01
CA ASN A 417 27.97 17.35 1.07
C ASN A 417 28.77 16.52 2.09
N ASP A 418 28.11 15.60 2.78
CA ASP A 418 28.78 14.70 3.72
C ASP A 418 29.62 13.65 2.97
N ASN A 419 30.80 13.39 3.52
CA ASN A 419 31.77 12.42 3.04
C ASN A 419 32.18 11.41 4.11
N SER A 420 31.53 11.43 5.28
CA SER A 420 31.74 10.48 6.39
C SER A 420 31.51 9.02 5.98
N ASN A 421 30.73 8.82 4.91
CA ASN A 421 30.42 7.52 4.35
C ASN A 421 31.52 6.99 3.40
N ILE A 422 32.48 7.82 3.00
CA ILE A 422 33.59 7.43 2.12
C ILE A 422 34.65 6.66 2.91
N VAL A 423 35.10 5.53 2.36
CA VAL A 423 36.24 4.78 2.90
C VAL A 423 37.49 5.23 2.17
N TRP A 424 38.25 6.14 2.79
CA TRP A 424 39.53 6.63 2.29
C TRP A 424 40.62 5.56 2.46
N ARG A 425 41.56 5.51 1.52
CA ARG A 425 42.77 4.69 1.72
C ARG A 425 43.59 5.23 2.90
N PRO A 426 44.31 4.37 3.64
CA PRO A 426 45.04 4.76 4.86
C PRO A 426 45.93 5.98 4.69
N GLU A 427 46.68 6.06 3.59
CA GLU A 427 47.61 7.15 3.27
C GLU A 427 46.93 8.52 3.09
N PHE A 428 45.64 8.54 2.77
CA PHE A 428 44.88 9.76 2.60
C PHE A 428 44.05 10.13 3.82
N VAL A 429 43.80 9.24 4.80
CA VAL A 429 42.86 9.47 5.92
C VAL A 429 43.08 10.83 6.60
N GLN A 430 44.32 11.15 6.97
CA GLN A 430 44.69 12.38 7.68
C GLN A 430 44.88 13.62 6.77
N GLN A 431 44.83 13.45 5.45
CA GLN A 431 44.99 14.56 4.51
C GLN A 431 43.67 15.31 4.33
N GLU A 432 43.69 16.65 4.43
CA GLU A 432 42.51 17.48 4.14
C GLU A 432 42.29 17.71 2.64
N ARG A 433 43.35 17.61 1.84
CA ARG A 433 43.36 17.87 0.41
C ARG A 433 43.92 16.67 -0.35
N LEU A 434 43.31 16.35 -1.48
CA LEU A 434 43.74 15.27 -2.36
C LEU A 434 44.53 15.85 -3.54
N PRO A 435 45.65 15.23 -3.93
CA PRO A 435 46.44 15.66 -5.07
C PRO A 435 45.73 15.34 -6.38
N PHE A 436 45.47 16.35 -7.22
CA PHE A 436 45.04 16.22 -8.61
C PHE A 436 46.20 16.62 -9.54
N ARG A 437 46.13 16.25 -10.84
CA ARG A 437 47.23 16.46 -11.80
C ARG A 437 47.87 17.85 -11.76
N ASP A 438 47.04 18.90 -11.71
CA ASP A 438 47.50 20.30 -11.76
C ASP A 438 47.00 21.14 -10.58
N SER A 439 46.40 20.50 -9.56
CA SER A 439 45.79 21.21 -8.42
C SER A 439 45.61 20.27 -7.22
N SER A 440 45.06 20.79 -6.14
CA SER A 440 44.57 19.97 -5.02
C SER A 440 43.11 20.29 -4.75
N VAL A 441 42.33 19.26 -4.40
CA VAL A 441 40.90 19.40 -4.10
C VAL A 441 40.67 19.06 -2.64
N SER A 442 39.92 19.90 -1.92
CA SER A 442 39.59 19.61 -0.52
C SER A 442 38.64 18.41 -0.43
N LYS A 443 38.89 17.50 0.51
CA LYS A 443 38.02 16.34 0.75
C LYS A 443 36.58 16.74 1.08
N SER A 444 36.37 17.85 1.77
CA SER A 444 35.02 18.35 2.11
C SER A 444 34.19 18.71 0.88
N SER A 445 34.81 18.91 -0.28
CA SER A 445 34.12 19.14 -1.55
C SER A 445 33.74 17.85 -2.30
N ILE A 446 34.23 16.69 -1.83
CA ILE A 446 33.99 15.39 -2.44
C ILE A 446 32.97 14.65 -1.60
N SER A 447 31.79 14.42 -2.17
CA SER A 447 30.74 13.61 -1.54
C SER A 447 30.37 12.45 -2.45
N THR A 448 29.80 11.40 -1.86
CA THR A 448 29.36 10.22 -2.62
C THR A 448 28.37 10.58 -3.73
N TYR A 449 27.51 11.58 -3.51
CA TYR A 449 26.58 12.07 -4.53
C TYR A 449 27.24 12.91 -5.61
N SER A 450 28.24 13.74 -5.31
CA SER A 450 28.94 14.52 -6.34
C SER A 450 29.73 13.63 -7.31
N ILE A 451 30.08 12.42 -6.87
CA ILE A 451 30.70 11.35 -7.66
C ILE A 451 29.66 10.65 -8.56
N MET A 452 28.50 10.30 -8.02
CA MET A 452 27.50 9.43 -8.67
C MET A 452 26.45 10.17 -9.50
N VAL A 453 26.18 11.43 -9.19
CA VAL A 453 25.02 12.17 -9.66
C VAL A 453 25.42 13.57 -10.16
N GLY A 454 25.03 13.90 -11.40
CA GLY A 454 25.19 15.25 -11.96
C GLY A 454 24.22 16.28 -11.35
N PRO A 455 24.60 17.56 -11.24
CA PRO A 455 23.71 18.66 -10.81
C PRO A 455 22.41 18.67 -11.62
N GLU A 456 22.54 18.72 -12.95
CA GLU A 456 21.47 18.44 -13.91
C GLU A 456 21.95 17.23 -14.74
N HIS A 457 21.46 16.04 -14.41
CA HIS A 457 21.98 14.77 -14.93
C HIS A 457 21.37 14.47 -16.31
N ALA A 458 20.04 14.47 -16.39
CA ALA A 458 19.28 14.12 -17.56
C ALA A 458 18.04 15.01 -17.72
N LEU A 459 17.49 15.03 -18.93
CA LEU A 459 16.23 15.68 -19.24
C LEU A 459 15.26 14.64 -19.78
N LEU A 460 14.11 14.51 -19.13
CA LEU A 460 12.97 13.75 -19.58
C LEU A 460 12.02 14.69 -20.32
N ASP A 461 11.97 14.57 -21.65
CA ASP A 461 11.14 15.44 -22.49
C ASP A 461 9.83 14.76 -22.87
N LEU A 462 8.73 15.36 -22.42
CA LEU A 462 7.36 14.87 -22.61
C LEU A 462 6.52 15.84 -23.46
N LYS A 463 7.15 16.82 -24.15
CA LYS A 463 6.48 17.74 -25.07
C LYS A 463 5.91 17.07 -26.33
N GLY A 464 6.49 15.93 -26.70
CA GLY A 464 6.04 15.08 -27.80
C GLY A 464 6.15 13.62 -27.40
N ASP A 465 6.70 12.78 -28.29
CA ASP A 465 7.00 11.39 -27.93
C ASP A 465 8.00 11.35 -26.76
N PRO A 466 7.71 10.61 -25.69
CA PRO A 466 8.57 10.57 -24.51
C PRO A 466 10.01 10.21 -24.87
N SER A 467 10.94 11.04 -24.41
CA SER A 467 12.36 10.85 -24.71
C SER A 467 13.26 11.28 -23.56
N LEU A 468 14.44 10.66 -23.48
CA LEU A 468 15.47 10.97 -22.49
C LEU A 468 16.73 11.44 -23.21
N CYS A 469 17.43 12.43 -22.65
CA CYS A 469 18.81 12.74 -22.98
C CYS A 469 19.63 13.04 -21.73
N ILE A 470 20.94 12.81 -21.79
CA ILE A 470 21.86 13.30 -20.76
C ILE A 470 22.19 14.78 -21.04
N LEU A 471 22.40 15.55 -19.99
CA LEU A 471 22.79 16.96 -20.10
C LEU A 471 24.32 17.13 -20.06
N GLN A 472 25.04 16.17 -19.48
CA GLN A 472 26.49 16.26 -19.27
C GLN A 472 27.18 14.92 -19.57
N LYS A 473 28.24 14.93 -20.39
CA LYS A 473 28.95 13.71 -20.85
C LYS A 473 29.54 12.87 -19.72
N LYS A 474 29.93 13.51 -18.60
CA LYS A 474 30.54 12.84 -17.42
C LYS A 474 29.56 11.91 -16.69
N TYR A 475 28.26 12.14 -16.87
CA TYR A 475 27.17 11.47 -16.16
C TYR A 475 26.31 10.71 -17.17
N PRO A 476 26.74 9.48 -17.55
CA PRO A 476 25.98 8.68 -18.49
C PRO A 476 24.68 8.19 -17.86
N ALA A 477 23.64 8.06 -18.68
CA ALA A 477 22.38 7.41 -18.34
C ALA A 477 22.09 6.28 -19.33
N PHE A 478 21.17 5.40 -18.95
CA PHE A 478 20.81 4.24 -19.76
C PHE A 478 19.31 4.02 -19.76
N ILE A 479 18.79 3.45 -20.84
CA ILE A 479 17.42 2.92 -20.91
C ILE A 479 17.54 1.39 -20.96
N ARG A 480 16.96 0.70 -19.98
CA ARG A 480 16.80 -0.76 -19.99
C ARG A 480 15.40 -1.09 -20.52
N ARG A 481 15.35 -1.93 -21.55
CA ARG A 481 14.14 -2.40 -22.23
C ARG A 481 14.18 -3.91 -22.31
N GLY A 482 13.53 -4.57 -21.35
CA GLY A 482 13.73 -6.00 -21.12
C GLY A 482 15.22 -6.30 -20.91
N GLU A 483 15.77 -7.22 -21.70
CA GLU A 483 17.18 -7.63 -21.66
C GLU A 483 18.14 -6.65 -22.37
N GLN A 484 17.62 -5.65 -23.09
CA GLN A 484 18.45 -4.71 -23.82
C GLN A 484 18.76 -3.47 -22.98
N VAL A 485 19.99 -2.96 -23.12
CA VAL A 485 20.41 -1.71 -22.48
C VAL A 485 20.93 -0.73 -23.54
N LEU A 486 20.26 0.41 -23.65
CA LEU A 486 20.59 1.48 -24.56
C LEU A 486 21.38 2.57 -23.82
N SER A 487 22.64 2.78 -24.20
CA SER A 487 23.44 3.86 -23.63
C SER A 487 23.03 5.24 -24.16
N LEU A 488 23.02 6.24 -23.27
CA LEU A 488 22.94 7.66 -23.56
C LEU A 488 24.28 8.29 -23.17
N SER A 489 25.21 8.35 -24.13
CA SER A 489 26.58 8.84 -23.91
C SER A 489 26.87 10.20 -24.54
N THR A 490 25.94 10.72 -25.35
CA THR A 490 26.09 11.99 -26.07
C THR A 490 25.10 13.01 -25.50
N PRO A 491 25.59 14.15 -24.95
CA PRO A 491 24.74 15.22 -24.45
C PRO A 491 23.70 15.68 -25.46
N ASN A 492 22.49 15.96 -24.97
CA ASN A 492 21.35 16.50 -25.73
C ASN A 492 20.82 15.60 -26.88
N ARG A 493 21.42 14.44 -27.13
CA ARG A 493 20.90 13.47 -28.09
C ARG A 493 19.76 12.68 -27.45
N LYS A 494 18.53 13.01 -27.84
CA LYS A 494 17.31 12.34 -27.36
C LYS A 494 17.25 10.88 -27.81
N LYS A 495 16.83 10.01 -26.91
CA LYS A 495 16.42 8.62 -27.19
C LYS A 495 14.97 8.42 -26.76
N SER A 496 14.19 7.78 -27.63
CA SER A 496 12.79 7.47 -27.34
C SER A 496 12.68 6.47 -26.19
N ILE A 497 11.73 6.75 -25.30
CA ILE A 497 11.33 5.91 -24.18
C ILE A 497 9.98 5.28 -24.53
N LEU A 498 9.82 3.99 -24.21
CA LEU A 498 8.54 3.29 -24.31
C LEU A 498 7.97 3.04 -22.91
N SER A 499 6.65 2.90 -22.81
CA SER A 499 6.03 2.46 -21.56
C SER A 499 6.51 1.04 -21.23
N GLY A 500 6.87 0.83 -19.97
CA GLY A 500 7.53 -0.38 -19.45
C GLY A 500 9.07 -0.30 -19.49
N ASP A 501 9.67 0.72 -20.10
CA ASP A 501 11.11 0.92 -20.01
C ASP A 501 11.53 1.31 -18.59
N GLU A 502 12.78 1.00 -18.24
CA GLU A 502 13.43 1.53 -17.05
C GLU A 502 14.55 2.49 -17.44
N ILE A 503 14.61 3.65 -16.81
CA ILE A 503 15.70 4.60 -16.97
C ILE A 503 16.63 4.54 -15.77
N LEU A 504 17.93 4.39 -16.05
CA LEU A 504 19.00 4.32 -15.06
C LEU A 504 19.73 5.66 -15.10
N VAL A 505 19.48 6.50 -14.10
CA VAL A 505 19.99 7.88 -14.03
C VAL A 505 20.62 8.12 -12.67
N GLY A 506 21.91 8.42 -12.65
CA GLY A 506 22.65 8.57 -11.40
C GLY A 506 22.65 7.27 -10.62
N ASN A 507 22.18 7.29 -9.38
CA ASN A 507 22.06 6.13 -8.50
C ASN A 507 20.62 5.60 -8.39
N GLN A 508 19.73 5.95 -9.31
CA GLN A 508 18.32 5.57 -9.25
C GLN A 508 17.88 4.80 -10.50
N VAL A 509 16.99 3.84 -10.28
CA VAL A 509 16.23 3.17 -11.34
C VAL A 509 14.81 3.71 -11.31
N PHE A 510 14.32 4.14 -12.46
CA PHE A 510 12.94 4.55 -12.61
C PHE A 510 12.23 3.74 -13.71
N GLY A 511 11.16 3.03 -13.36
CA GLY A 511 10.23 2.48 -14.34
C GLY A 511 9.37 3.59 -14.94
N VAL A 512 9.13 3.55 -16.25
CA VAL A 512 8.35 4.57 -16.98
C VAL A 512 7.07 3.93 -17.49
N TYR A 513 5.91 4.44 -17.10
CA TYR A 513 4.61 3.89 -17.48
C TYR A 513 3.68 4.97 -18.03
N PHE A 514 3.12 4.71 -19.20
CA PHE A 514 2.17 5.60 -19.86
C PHE A 514 1.34 4.87 -20.93
N HIS A 515 0.18 5.40 -21.27
CA HIS A 515 -0.63 4.84 -22.35
C HIS A 515 -0.09 5.27 -23.71
N LYS A 516 0.25 4.29 -24.57
CA LYS A 516 0.89 4.48 -25.89
C LYS A 516 0.11 5.43 -26.81
N THR A 517 -1.20 5.48 -26.67
CA THR A 517 -2.02 6.48 -27.31
C THR A 517 -2.36 7.51 -26.25
N PRO A 518 -1.98 8.78 -26.43
CA PRO A 518 -2.57 9.84 -25.64
C PRO A 518 -4.07 9.64 -25.76
N ILE A 519 -4.73 9.39 -24.64
CA ILE A 519 -6.10 8.91 -24.69
C ILE A 519 -6.99 10.01 -25.33
N TRP A 520 -6.50 11.25 -25.48
CA TRP A 520 -7.16 12.29 -26.28
C TRP A 520 -7.20 11.99 -27.78
N LYS A 521 -6.21 11.32 -28.38
CA LYS A 521 -6.29 10.87 -29.80
C LYS A 521 -7.27 9.72 -29.98
N GLN A 522 -7.38 8.83 -28.99
CA GLN A 522 -8.41 7.78 -28.99
C GLN A 522 -9.79 8.37 -28.74
N ALA A 523 -9.93 9.26 -27.76
CA ALA A 523 -11.16 9.98 -27.47
C ALA A 523 -11.57 10.86 -28.65
N GLU A 524 -10.65 11.53 -29.33
CA GLU A 524 -10.92 12.31 -30.54
C GLU A 524 -11.42 11.40 -31.68
N SER A 525 -10.81 10.23 -31.91
CA SER A 525 -11.34 9.26 -32.89
C SER A 525 -12.72 8.72 -32.52
N ILE A 526 -12.96 8.42 -31.23
CA ILE A 526 -14.24 7.88 -30.73
C ILE A 526 -15.32 8.98 -30.73
N LEU A 527 -14.95 10.22 -30.40
CA LEU A 527 -15.83 11.39 -30.44
C LEU A 527 -16.19 11.71 -31.89
N LEU A 528 -15.24 11.74 -32.83
CA LEU A 528 -15.50 11.97 -34.26
C LEU A 528 -16.38 10.87 -34.90
N GLU A 529 -16.38 9.66 -34.34
CA GLU A 529 -17.22 8.55 -34.79
C GLU A 529 -18.59 8.47 -34.08
N THR A 530 -18.80 9.18 -32.97
CA THR A 530 -20.09 9.14 -32.27
C THR A 530 -21.12 10.05 -32.95
N PRO A 531 -22.36 9.56 -33.20
CA PRO A 531 -23.43 10.35 -33.83
C PRO A 531 -23.73 11.67 -33.10
N LEU A 532 -23.52 11.70 -31.78
CA LEU A 532 -23.74 12.86 -30.93
C LEU A 532 -22.78 14.01 -31.23
N TYR A 533 -21.49 13.71 -31.47
CA TYR A 533 -20.51 14.71 -31.85
C TYR A 533 -20.76 15.21 -33.26
N ARG A 534 -21.06 14.31 -34.22
CA ARG A 534 -21.43 14.69 -35.59
C ARG A 534 -22.65 15.63 -35.63
N ALA A 535 -23.63 15.42 -34.75
CA ALA A 535 -24.79 16.30 -34.59
C ALA A 535 -24.51 17.62 -33.83
N LEU A 536 -23.35 17.75 -33.17
CA LEU A 536 -22.90 18.96 -32.48
C LEU A 536 -22.04 19.87 -33.38
N ILE A 537 -21.34 19.30 -34.38
CA ILE A 537 -20.54 20.03 -35.39
C ILE A 537 -21.27 20.25 -36.72
N SER A 538 -22.43 19.63 -36.94
CA SER A 538 -23.40 19.99 -37.99
C SER A 538 -24.41 21.00 -37.46
#